data_AF-A0A0P9U807-F1
#
_entry.id   AF-A0A0P9U807-F1
#
_cell.length_a   1.000
_cell.length_b   1.000
_cell.length_c   1.000
_cell.angle_alpha   90.00
_cell.angle_beta   90.00
_cell.angle_gamma   90.00
#
_symmetry.space_group_name_H-M   'P 1'
#
loop_
_entity.id
_entity.type
_entity.pdbx_description
1 polymer ?
#
loop_
_entity_poly.entity_id
_entity_poly.type
_entity_poly.pdbx_seq_one_letter_code
_entity_poly.pdbx_strand_id
1 'polypeptide(L)'
;MHLNNPRDVVPTSIMPAYPFLAEKKIDSTQTAKKLQVLRTLGTPYTDADIAGAAAAVQGKTEMDALVAYLQGLGTLIKSKR
;
A
#
# COMPACT_ATOMS: atom_id res chain seq x y z
N MET A 1 3.29 14.11 -6.89
CA MET A 1 4.61 14.53 -6.38
C MET A 1 4.91 13.68 -5.15
N HIS A 2 6.02 12.96 -4.98
CA HIS A 2 7.13 12.66 -5.91
C HIS A 2 6.67 11.76 -7.07
N LEU A 3 6.06 10.59 -6.78
CA LEU A 3 5.73 9.48 -7.71
C LEU A 3 5.09 9.86 -9.06
N ASN A 4 4.34 10.96 -9.14
CA ASN A 4 3.78 11.49 -10.38
C ASN A 4 4.86 11.87 -11.42
N ASN A 5 5.93 12.51 -10.97
CA ASN A 5 7.12 12.83 -11.73
C ASN A 5 8.29 13.09 -10.75
N PRO A 6 9.25 12.16 -10.64
CA PRO A 6 10.39 12.30 -9.73
C PRO A 6 11.25 13.55 -9.97
N ARG A 7 11.34 14.01 -11.23
CA ARG A 7 12.25 15.09 -11.65
C ARG A 7 11.81 16.47 -11.19
N ASP A 8 10.53 16.64 -10.86
CA ASP A 8 10.00 17.89 -10.28
C ASP A 8 10.44 18.11 -8.82
N VAL A 9 10.94 17.08 -8.15
CA VAL A 9 11.39 17.13 -6.75
C VAL A 9 12.90 16.87 -6.64
N VAL A 10 13.43 15.99 -7.49
CA VAL A 10 14.85 15.63 -7.55
C VAL A 10 15.26 15.64 -9.02
N PRO A 11 15.82 16.76 -9.56
CA PRO A 11 16.06 16.93 -11.00
C PRO A 11 16.94 15.85 -11.65
N THR A 12 17.87 15.27 -10.89
CA THR A 12 18.78 14.20 -11.33
C THR A 12 18.21 12.78 -11.15
N SER A 13 16.95 12.65 -10.73
CA SER A 13 16.34 11.34 -10.45
C SER A 13 16.20 10.49 -11.71
N ILE A 14 16.79 9.29 -11.68
CA ILE A 14 16.62 8.26 -12.71
C ILE A 14 15.32 7.48 -12.57
N MET A 15 14.58 7.65 -11.47
CA MET A 15 13.34 6.90 -11.20
C MET A 15 12.29 7.16 -12.31
N PRO A 16 11.57 6.13 -12.79
CA PRO A 16 10.44 6.33 -13.70
C PRO A 16 9.31 7.15 -13.05
N ALA A 17 8.49 7.79 -13.88
CA ALA A 17 7.24 8.40 -13.45
C ALA A 17 6.12 7.35 -13.37
N TYR A 18 5.29 7.43 -12.32
CA TYR A 18 4.17 6.52 -12.08
C TYR A 18 2.83 7.26 -11.89
N PRO A 19 2.43 8.17 -12.80
CA PRO A 19 1.19 8.96 -12.66
C PRO A 19 -0.07 8.09 -12.63
N PHE A 20 -0.08 7.00 -13.41
CA PHE A 20 -1.21 6.06 -13.54
C PHE A 20 -1.70 5.46 -12.20
N LEU A 21 -0.84 5.44 -11.17
CA LEU A 21 -1.22 4.97 -9.83
C LEU A 21 -2.33 5.83 -9.20
N ALA A 22 -2.43 7.11 -9.58
CA ALA A 22 -3.47 8.01 -9.10
C ALA A 22 -4.82 7.82 -9.83
N GLU A 23 -4.81 7.18 -11.01
CA GLU A 23 -6.01 6.93 -11.82
C GLU A 23 -6.61 5.56 -11.50
N LYS A 24 -5.76 4.56 -11.25
CA LYS A 24 -6.18 3.18 -10.96
C LYS A 24 -6.71 3.05 -9.54
N LYS A 25 -7.89 2.46 -9.41
CA LYS A 25 -8.48 2.05 -8.12
C LYS A 25 -8.08 0.63 -7.75
N ILE A 26 -7.94 0.38 -6.45
CA ILE A 26 -7.64 -0.94 -5.92
C ILE A 26 -8.83 -1.88 -6.15
N ASP A 27 -8.56 -3.08 -6.68
CA ASP A 27 -9.51 -4.19 -6.62
C ASP A 27 -9.62 -4.71 -5.17
N SER A 28 -10.65 -4.23 -4.47
CA SER A 28 -10.94 -4.58 -3.08
C SER A 28 -11.39 -6.03 -2.89
N THR A 29 -11.80 -6.74 -3.95
CA THR A 29 -12.32 -8.11 -3.86
C THR A 29 -11.23 -9.11 -3.48
N GLN A 30 -9.98 -8.84 -3.84
CA GLN A 30 -8.84 -9.73 -3.61
C GLN A 30 -8.18 -9.55 -2.23
N THR A 31 -8.47 -8.45 -1.51
CA THR A 31 -7.75 -8.10 -0.28
C THR A 31 -7.94 -9.16 0.82
N ALA A 32 -9.19 -9.58 1.07
CA ALA A 32 -9.50 -10.63 2.06
C ALA A 32 -8.77 -11.94 1.73
N LYS A 33 -8.75 -12.35 0.46
CA LYS A 33 -8.04 -13.56 -0.01
C LYS A 33 -6.54 -13.46 0.18
N LYS A 34 -5.93 -12.29 -0.06
CA LYS A 34 -4.50 -12.04 0.21
C LYS A 34 -4.20 -12.17 1.71
N LEU A 35 -5.02 -11.60 2.59
CA LEU A 35 -4.84 -11.72 4.05
C LEU A 35 -4.98 -13.16 4.53
N GLN A 36 -5.95 -13.92 4.00
CA GLN A 36 -6.11 -15.35 4.28
C GLN A 36 -4.86 -16.15 3.89
N VAL A 37 -4.30 -15.92 2.69
CA VAL A 37 -3.07 -16.60 2.24
C VAL A 37 -1.87 -16.20 3.11
N LEU A 38 -1.69 -14.91 3.41
CA LEU A 38 -0.64 -14.45 4.32
C LEU A 38 -0.78 -15.05 5.72
N ARG A 39 -2.00 -15.31 6.19
CA ARG A 39 -2.26 -16.04 7.43
C ARG A 39 -1.83 -17.50 7.36
N THR A 40 -2.10 -18.20 6.25
CA THR A 40 -1.57 -19.57 6.06
C THR A 40 -0.04 -19.62 5.98
N LEU A 41 0.60 -18.51 5.61
CA LEU A 41 2.06 -18.34 5.60
C LEU A 41 2.63 -17.85 6.95
N GLY A 42 1.82 -17.78 8.01
CA GLY A 42 2.25 -17.44 9.37
C GLY A 42 2.11 -15.97 9.77
N THR A 43 1.53 -15.10 8.94
CA THR A 43 1.24 -13.71 9.32
C THR A 43 0.03 -13.68 10.27
N PRO A 44 0.10 -13.04 11.46
CA PRO A 44 -0.94 -13.16 12.49
C PRO A 44 -2.18 -12.29 12.23
N TYR A 45 -2.81 -12.40 11.05
CA TYR A 45 -4.08 -11.74 10.75
C TYR A 45 -5.26 -12.36 11.50
N THR A 46 -6.09 -11.52 12.10
CA THR A 46 -7.33 -11.91 12.76
C THR A 46 -8.47 -12.09 11.77
N ASP A 47 -9.56 -12.74 12.19
CA ASP A 47 -10.78 -12.82 11.37
C ASP A 47 -11.42 -11.43 11.17
N ALA A 48 -11.25 -10.50 12.11
CA ALA A 48 -11.69 -9.11 11.98
C ALA A 48 -10.92 -8.36 10.87
N ASP A 49 -9.60 -8.54 10.78
CA ASP A 49 -8.78 -7.97 9.71
C ASP A 49 -9.26 -8.47 8.33
N ILE A 50 -9.52 -9.77 8.23
CA ILE A 50 -9.97 -10.43 6.99
C ILE A 50 -11.38 -9.96 6.61
N ALA A 51 -12.30 -9.84 7.57
CA ALA A 51 -13.66 -9.36 7.33
C ALA A 51 -13.71 -7.89 6.93
N GLY A 52 -12.88 -7.03 7.53
CA GLY A 52 -12.78 -5.60 7.21
C GLY A 52 -11.96 -5.30 5.94
N ALA A 53 -11.19 -6.26 5.42
CA ALA A 53 -10.15 -6.06 4.41
C ALA A 53 -10.62 -5.35 3.14
N ALA A 54 -11.80 -5.71 2.62
CA ALA A 54 -12.33 -5.11 1.39
C ALA A 54 -12.76 -3.65 1.61
N ALA A 55 -13.47 -3.37 2.70
CA ALA A 55 -13.94 -2.03 3.05
C ALA A 55 -12.77 -1.07 3.33
N ALA A 56 -11.71 -1.56 3.97
CA ALA A 56 -10.51 -0.77 4.30
C ALA A 56 -9.80 -0.16 3.07
N VAL A 57 -9.91 -0.80 1.90
CA VAL A 57 -9.27 -0.34 0.65
C VAL A 57 -10.27 0.14 -0.41
N GLN A 58 -11.58 0.08 -0.13
CA GLN A 58 -12.62 0.39 -1.11
C GLN A 58 -12.53 1.84 -1.60
N GLY A 59 -12.51 2.02 -2.91
CA GLY A 59 -12.46 3.33 -3.56
C GLY A 59 -11.10 4.05 -3.50
N LYS A 60 -10.10 3.49 -2.80
CA LYS A 60 -8.72 3.99 -2.77
C LYS A 60 -8.02 3.76 -4.11
N THR A 61 -7.06 4.62 -4.42
CA THR A 61 -6.17 4.49 -5.58
C THR A 61 -4.97 3.60 -5.28
N GLU A 62 -4.30 3.09 -6.31
CA GLU A 62 -3.02 2.39 -6.14
C GLU A 62 -1.96 3.31 -5.52
N MET A 63 -2.02 4.62 -5.81
CA MET A 63 -1.17 5.65 -5.19
C MET A 63 -1.40 5.75 -3.68
N ASP A 64 -2.65 5.77 -3.22
CA ASP A 64 -2.98 5.83 -1.78
C ASP A 64 -2.37 4.65 -1.02
N ALA A 65 -2.50 3.43 -1.55
CA ALA A 65 -1.93 2.24 -0.94
C ALA A 65 -0.40 2.24 -0.94
N LEU A 66 0.23 2.69 -2.03
CA LEU A 66 1.69 2.76 -2.10
C LEU A 66 2.24 3.81 -1.12
N VAL A 67 1.60 4.96 -0.99
CA VAL A 67 1.97 5.98 0.00
C VAL A 67 1.81 5.44 1.43
N ALA A 68 0.68 4.80 1.75
CA ALA A 68 0.45 4.19 3.06
C ALA A 68 1.50 3.11 3.41
N TYR A 69 1.87 2.26 2.43
CA TYR A 69 2.94 1.27 2.60
C TYR A 69 4.30 1.94 2.88
N LEU A 70 4.70 2.94 2.08
CA LEU A 70 5.96 3.65 2.23
C LEU A 70 6.05 4.39 3.58
N GLN A 71 4.94 4.97 4.07
CA GLN A 71 4.87 5.60 5.39
C GLN A 71 5.01 4.60 6.55
N GLY A 72 4.65 3.33 6.37
CA GLY A 72 4.83 2.27 7.36
C GLY A 72 6.28 1.79 7.49
N LEU A 73 7.10 1.90 6.43
CA LEU A 73 8.45 1.33 6.40
C LEU A 73 9.36 1.88 7.51
N GLY A 74 9.93 0.97 8.30
CA GLY A 74 10.87 1.30 9.38
C GLY A 74 10.25 1.87 10.67
N THR A 75 8.92 2.07 10.73
CA THR A 75 8.24 2.58 11.93
C THR A 75 8.24 1.56 13.08
N LEU A 76 7.98 0.28 12.77
CA LEU A 76 7.89 -0.83 13.74
C LEU A 76 9.16 -1.02 14.59
N ILE A 77 10.34 -0.71 14.05
CA ILE A 77 11.62 -0.80 14.78
C ILE A 77 11.78 0.41 15.71
N LYS A 78 11.36 1.60 15.27
CA LYS A 78 11.46 2.85 16.05
C LYS A 78 10.49 2.89 17.23
N SER A 79 9.32 2.24 17.12
CA SER A 79 8.32 2.21 18.20
C SER A 79 8.62 1.21 19.33
N LYS A 80 9.72 0.43 19.22
CA LYS A 80 10.06 -0.66 20.16
C LYS A 80 11.36 -0.37 20.94
N ARG A 81 11.66 0.91 21.17
CA ARG A 81 12.77 1.42 22.00
C ARG A 81 12.24 2.09 23.25
#